data_AF-A0A8H5NWI1-F1
#
_entry.id   AF-A0A8H5NWI1-F1
#
_cell.length_a   1.000
_cell.length_b   1.000
_cell.length_c   1.000
_cell.angle_alpha   90.00
_cell.angle_beta   90.00
_cell.angle_gamma   90.00
#
_symmetry.space_group_name_H-M   'P 1'
#
loop_
_entity.id
_entity.type
_entity.pdbx_description
1 polymer ?
#
loop_
_entity_poly.entity_id
_entity_poly.type
_entity_poly.pdbx_seq_one_letter_code
_entity_poly.pdbx_strand_id
1 'polypeptide(L)'
;MKTPSIDQQIKEITQLCQPLGLSLEPGDADPKSLVGSRRVMLRYYTVTLAFLLTTNLENNCFLSALRDEKFRADSLRHRGHALAQLQKSMEQSELSTEMCLAVTMVLCSMESISEATDAWYPHLKGAAAALAWQSEDSLAVVDPKQAIQATFEGRWLLRNFAYHDIMMSVSMDCRPLIRGFYWASEDDTLADPYFGFASRILYLISETSILNADFAEAELGSQTRGYSFAERSQKIESELQSWACPSGHDDSPLALLGEAYRNAALIHLYRTLARYIKSYSGILKAKLKACVESISNTSKKEELEERADQAAVPDDLVVPGIFDIECDERLWVPQAPDVWFRPLLLSVSGSYFVNILRVRRSGILSRHRHAGCVHATVLKGRWHYLEHPWWATEGGYAFEPPGDIHTLEVPEDVKEMVTMFHVTGAYIYVDPDGNPVGVEDVFSKLDKARKHYEAIGLGASFADQFVR
;
A
#
# COMPACT_ATOMS: atom_id res chain seq x y z
N MET A 1 54.49 -19.87 -0.39
CA MET A 1 54.35 -19.35 -1.77
C MET A 1 53.81 -17.92 -1.68
N LYS A 2 54.22 -17.01 -2.57
CA LYS A 2 53.74 -15.61 -2.51
C LYS A 2 52.35 -15.51 -3.13
N THR A 3 51.44 -14.81 -2.47
CA THR A 3 50.12 -14.44 -3.01
C THR A 3 50.30 -13.58 -4.26
N PRO A 4 49.62 -13.86 -5.38
CA PRO A 4 49.67 -13.00 -6.57
C PRO A 4 49.08 -11.61 -6.27
N SER A 5 49.59 -10.57 -6.93
CA SER A 5 49.05 -9.22 -6.76
C SER A 5 47.68 -9.07 -7.44
N ILE A 6 46.92 -8.07 -6.97
CA ILE A 6 45.62 -7.70 -7.53
C ILE A 6 45.72 -7.43 -9.05
N ASP A 7 46.79 -6.76 -9.50
CA ASP A 7 47.04 -6.51 -10.93
C ASP A 7 47.20 -7.78 -11.78
N GLN A 8 47.64 -8.88 -11.16
CA GLN A 8 47.82 -10.16 -11.85
C GLN A 8 46.51 -10.96 -11.92
N GLN A 9 45.65 -10.85 -10.90
CA GLN A 9 44.28 -11.38 -10.92
C GLN A 9 43.40 -10.64 -11.94
N ILE A 10 43.58 -9.32 -12.08
CA ILE A 10 42.87 -8.50 -13.08
C ILE A 10 43.18 -8.93 -14.52
N LYS A 11 44.41 -9.40 -14.80
CA LYS A 11 44.81 -9.86 -16.15
C LYS A 11 44.13 -11.14 -16.62
N GLU A 12 43.60 -11.97 -15.71
CA GLU A 12 42.92 -13.21 -16.08
C GLU A 12 41.47 -12.95 -16.57
N ILE A 13 40.92 -11.75 -16.33
CA ILE A 13 39.59 -11.31 -16.80
C ILE A 13 39.67 -10.79 -18.26
N THR A 14 40.37 -11.50 -19.14
CA THR A 14 40.61 -11.08 -20.54
C THR A 14 40.12 -12.10 -21.57
N GLN A 15 38.94 -12.70 -21.36
CA GLN A 15 38.30 -13.63 -22.32
C GLN A 15 36.79 -13.40 -22.56
N LEU A 16 36.26 -12.19 -22.32
CA LEU A 16 34.90 -11.83 -22.77
C LEU A 16 34.88 -10.55 -23.61
N CYS A 17 34.80 -10.77 -24.93
CA CYS A 17 34.52 -9.86 -26.04
C CYS A 17 33.75 -10.72 -27.06
N GLN A 18 32.81 -10.26 -27.90
CA GLN A 18 32.64 -8.94 -28.51
C GLN A 18 31.14 -8.71 -28.92
N PRO A 19 30.70 -7.82 -29.87
CA PRO A 19 29.57 -6.92 -29.60
C PRO A 19 28.30 -7.13 -30.46
N LEU A 20 27.18 -6.53 -30.04
CA LEU A 20 25.97 -6.36 -30.87
C LEU A 20 26.04 -5.06 -31.71
N GLY A 21 25.48 -5.12 -32.92
CA GLY A 21 25.54 -4.05 -33.93
C GLY A 21 24.60 -2.86 -33.67
N LEU A 22 24.98 -1.71 -34.22
CA LEU A 22 24.27 -0.43 -34.15
C LEU A 22 23.20 -0.29 -35.25
N SER A 23 22.14 0.49 -34.99
CA SER A 23 21.96 1.79 -35.65
C SER A 23 21.00 2.72 -34.90
N LEU A 24 21.13 4.02 -35.14
CA LEU A 24 20.28 5.13 -34.67
C LEU A 24 19.77 5.90 -35.90
N GLU A 25 18.60 6.54 -35.81
CA GLU A 25 18.21 7.69 -36.65
C GLU A 25 17.37 8.71 -35.82
N PRO A 26 17.39 10.04 -36.10
CA PRO A 26 16.84 11.07 -35.20
C PRO A 26 15.75 12.01 -35.80
N GLY A 27 15.02 12.72 -34.90
CA GLY A 27 14.10 13.84 -35.21
C GLY A 27 12.62 13.41 -35.34
N ASP A 28 11.60 14.20 -34.96
CA ASP A 28 11.56 15.57 -34.43
C ASP A 28 10.28 15.79 -33.58
N ALA A 29 10.33 16.55 -32.48
CA ALA A 29 9.16 17.19 -31.83
C ALA A 29 9.55 18.25 -30.75
N ASP A 30 9.08 19.48 -30.96
CA ASP A 30 9.27 20.75 -30.22
C ASP A 30 9.55 20.70 -28.67
N PRO A 31 10.64 21.33 -28.17
CA PRO A 31 10.97 21.37 -26.74
C PRO A 31 10.18 22.33 -25.83
N LYS A 32 9.36 23.26 -26.34
CA LYS A 32 8.97 24.46 -25.55
C LYS A 32 7.62 24.48 -24.83
N SER A 33 6.75 23.48 -25.02
CA SER A 33 5.47 23.36 -24.27
C SER A 33 5.59 22.46 -23.02
N LEU A 34 6.45 21.44 -23.07
CA LEU A 34 6.44 20.31 -22.13
C LEU A 34 7.01 20.61 -20.73
N VAL A 35 7.86 21.62 -20.54
CA VAL A 35 8.54 21.84 -19.24
C VAL A 35 7.59 22.41 -18.17
N GLY A 36 6.66 23.28 -18.58
CA GLY A 36 5.59 23.78 -17.70
C GLY A 36 4.62 22.67 -17.35
N SER A 37 4.11 21.96 -18.36
CA SER A 37 3.20 20.83 -18.18
C SER A 37 3.82 19.71 -17.33
N ARG A 38 5.06 19.28 -17.57
CA ARG A 38 5.71 18.23 -16.77
C ARG A 38 5.96 18.62 -15.32
N ARG A 39 6.29 19.88 -15.00
CA ARG A 39 6.44 20.32 -13.59
C ARG A 39 5.10 20.50 -12.89
N VAL A 40 4.05 20.88 -13.61
CA VAL A 40 2.68 20.92 -13.09
C VAL A 40 2.11 19.52 -12.93
N MET A 41 2.37 18.59 -13.85
CA MET A 41 2.01 17.17 -13.77
C MET A 41 2.79 16.45 -12.67
N LEU A 42 4.11 16.64 -12.54
CA LEU A 42 4.86 16.09 -11.39
C LEU A 42 4.40 16.72 -10.08
N ARG A 43 4.07 18.01 -10.02
CA ARG A 43 3.41 18.55 -8.83
C ARG A 43 2.03 17.94 -8.62
N TYR A 44 1.22 17.74 -9.65
CA TYR A 44 -0.10 17.13 -9.56
C TYR A 44 0.04 15.68 -9.08
N TYR A 45 0.73 14.80 -9.80
CA TYR A 45 0.97 13.41 -9.39
C TYR A 45 1.77 13.26 -8.09
N THR A 46 2.73 14.12 -7.74
CA THR A 46 3.36 14.02 -6.40
C THR A 46 2.45 14.57 -5.30
N VAL A 47 1.58 15.55 -5.58
CA VAL A 47 0.53 16.00 -4.64
C VAL A 47 -0.63 15.02 -4.55
N THR A 48 -0.93 14.26 -5.61
CA THR A 48 -2.02 13.27 -5.78
C THR A 48 -1.58 11.82 -5.56
N LEU A 49 -0.26 11.54 -5.49
CA LEU A 49 0.32 10.34 -4.87
C LEU A 49 0.69 10.57 -3.38
N ALA A 50 1.12 11.75 -2.95
CA ALA A 50 0.55 12.31 -1.70
C ALA A 50 -0.96 12.53 -1.93
N PHE A 51 -1.81 12.94 -1.01
CA PHE A 51 -3.24 12.67 -1.22
C PHE A 51 -3.56 11.17 -1.20
N LEU A 52 -3.39 10.41 -2.28
CA LEU A 52 -3.70 8.98 -2.26
C LEU A 52 -2.91 8.20 -1.19
N LEU A 53 -1.64 8.53 -0.92
CA LEU A 53 -0.86 7.92 0.18
C LEU A 53 -0.96 8.67 1.53
N THR A 54 -1.45 9.90 1.58
CA THR A 54 -1.36 10.75 2.80
C THR A 54 -2.65 11.45 3.21
N THR A 55 -3.75 11.26 2.49
CA THR A 55 -4.99 12.00 2.69
C THR A 55 -6.22 11.09 2.36
N ASN A 56 -7.44 11.42 2.78
CA ASN A 56 -7.82 12.77 3.14
C ASN A 56 -7.23 13.24 4.49
N LEU A 57 -6.63 14.43 4.47
CA LEU A 57 -6.06 15.13 5.62
C LEU A 57 -7.21 15.55 6.56
N GLU A 58 -8.39 15.65 5.94
CA GLU A 58 -9.73 15.84 6.47
C GLU A 58 -10.44 14.52 6.84
N ASN A 59 -9.98 13.35 6.35
CA ASN A 59 -10.53 12.01 6.68
C ASN A 59 -9.72 11.32 7.79
N ASN A 60 -8.44 11.66 7.93
CA ASN A 60 -7.63 11.29 9.07
C ASN A 60 -8.07 12.12 10.29
N CYS A 61 -9.11 11.66 11.00
CA CYS A 61 -9.60 12.27 12.24
C CYS A 61 -8.46 12.54 13.25
N PHE A 62 -7.43 11.69 13.25
CA PHE A 62 -6.21 11.87 14.05
C PHE A 62 -5.41 13.13 13.67
N LEU A 63 -5.18 13.38 12.37
CA LEU A 63 -4.48 14.57 11.88
C LEU A 63 -5.35 15.83 12.00
N SER A 64 -6.67 15.70 11.82
CA SER A 64 -7.61 16.80 12.04
C SER A 64 -7.63 17.26 13.52
N ALA A 65 -7.62 16.35 14.49
CA ALA A 65 -7.53 16.67 15.91
C ALA A 65 -6.18 17.28 16.34
N LEU A 66 -5.08 16.96 15.64
CA LEU A 66 -3.77 17.58 15.83
C LEU A 66 -3.67 18.99 15.23
N ARG A 67 -4.53 19.31 14.25
CA ARG A 67 -4.53 20.57 13.49
C ARG A 67 -5.55 21.60 13.97
N ASP A 68 -6.66 21.19 14.57
CA ASP A 68 -7.52 22.11 15.33
C ASP A 68 -6.78 22.52 16.63
N GLU A 69 -6.43 23.80 16.75
CA GLU A 69 -5.74 24.34 17.93
C GLU A 69 -6.49 24.07 19.24
N LYS A 70 -7.82 23.92 19.20
CA LYS A 70 -8.65 23.61 20.38
C LYS A 70 -8.37 22.20 20.92
N PHE A 71 -8.13 21.23 20.04
CA PHE A 71 -7.92 19.83 20.40
C PHE A 71 -6.45 19.44 20.46
N ARG A 72 -5.54 20.26 19.92
CA ARG A 72 -4.09 20.02 19.94
C ARG A 72 -3.53 19.71 21.33
N ALA A 73 -3.98 20.41 22.37
CA ALA A 73 -3.56 20.16 23.75
C ALA A 73 -4.03 18.80 24.28
N ASP A 74 -5.28 18.43 24.01
CA ASP A 74 -5.85 17.14 24.39
C ASP A 74 -5.21 15.98 23.62
N SER A 75 -5.00 16.14 22.31
CA SER A 75 -4.33 15.15 21.47
C SER A 75 -2.89 14.89 21.95
N LEU A 76 -2.13 15.95 22.29
CA LEU A 76 -0.80 15.81 22.89
C LEU A 76 -0.85 15.13 24.27
N ARG A 77 -1.88 15.41 25.09
CA ARG A 77 -2.08 14.73 26.38
C ARG A 77 -2.39 13.25 26.21
N HIS A 78 -3.30 12.88 25.29
CA HIS A 78 -3.62 11.49 24.99
C HIS A 78 -2.40 10.73 24.45
N ARG A 79 -1.63 11.33 23.54
CA ARG A 79 -0.36 10.78 23.06
C ARG A 79 0.66 10.60 24.20
N GLY A 80 0.80 11.59 25.08
CA GLY A 80 1.67 11.50 26.26
C GLY A 80 1.25 10.38 27.22
N HIS A 81 -0.05 10.24 27.49
CA HIS A 81 -0.57 9.14 28.31
C HIS A 81 -0.32 7.77 27.67
N ALA A 82 -0.57 7.62 26.36
CA ALA A 82 -0.34 6.37 25.64
C ALA A 82 1.13 5.94 25.67
N LEU A 83 2.06 6.88 25.41
CA LEU A 83 3.50 6.62 25.50
C LEU A 83 3.95 6.27 26.93
N ALA A 84 3.42 6.96 27.95
CA ALA A 84 3.74 6.68 29.34
C ALA A 84 3.23 5.30 29.82
N GLN A 85 2.02 4.90 29.43
CA GLN A 85 1.50 3.56 29.76
C GLN A 85 2.24 2.47 28.96
N LEU A 86 2.55 2.71 27.69
CA LEU A 86 3.37 1.80 26.88
C LEU A 86 4.74 1.56 27.54
N GLN A 87 5.45 2.64 27.90
CA GLN A 87 6.73 2.54 28.61
C GLN A 87 6.58 1.71 29.88
N LYS A 88 5.56 1.97 30.69
CA LYS A 88 5.30 1.24 31.93
C LYS A 88 5.05 -0.26 31.69
N SER A 89 4.19 -0.64 30.74
CA SER A 89 3.94 -2.05 30.42
C SER A 89 5.15 -2.75 29.79
N MET A 90 6.02 -2.02 29.09
CA MET A 90 7.33 -2.54 28.64
C MET A 90 8.28 -2.76 29.82
N GLU A 91 8.41 -1.81 30.75
CA GLU A 91 9.20 -1.95 31.99
C GLU A 91 8.72 -3.11 32.86
N GLN A 92 7.41 -3.35 32.89
CA GLN A 92 6.78 -4.47 33.61
C GLN A 92 6.81 -5.81 32.84
N SER A 93 7.33 -5.84 31.60
CA SER A 93 7.35 -7.01 30.72
C SER A 93 5.97 -7.64 30.47
N GLU A 94 4.91 -6.82 30.45
CA GLU A 94 3.53 -7.26 30.20
C GLU A 94 3.22 -7.51 28.72
N LEU A 95 4.04 -6.94 27.83
CA LEU A 95 3.85 -7.00 26.37
C LEU A 95 4.76 -8.06 25.75
N SER A 96 4.22 -8.83 24.79
CA SER A 96 5.03 -9.75 23.99
C SER A 96 5.95 -8.98 23.03
N THR A 97 7.01 -9.63 22.55
CA THR A 97 7.91 -9.02 21.55
C THR A 97 7.16 -8.61 20.28
N GLU A 98 6.17 -9.40 19.84
CA GLU A 98 5.32 -9.07 18.69
C GLU A 98 4.48 -7.80 18.95
N MET A 99 3.91 -7.65 20.15
CA MET A 99 3.19 -6.42 20.54
C MET A 99 4.11 -5.21 20.62
N CYS A 100 5.30 -5.36 21.21
CA CYS A 100 6.31 -4.29 21.25
C CYS A 100 6.73 -3.85 19.83
N LEU A 101 6.94 -4.80 18.92
CA LEU A 101 7.25 -4.54 17.52
C LEU A 101 6.08 -3.84 16.80
N ALA A 102 4.86 -4.34 16.95
CA ALA A 102 3.67 -3.74 16.35
C ALA A 102 3.45 -2.29 16.79
N VAL A 103 3.51 -2.00 18.10
CA VAL A 103 3.29 -0.65 18.62
C VAL A 103 4.42 0.31 18.21
N THR A 104 5.68 -0.14 18.25
CA THR A 104 6.81 0.71 17.81
C THR A 104 6.78 0.99 16.31
N MET A 105 6.36 0.03 15.48
CA MET A 105 6.19 0.26 14.04
C MET A 105 4.99 1.18 13.72
N VAL A 106 3.87 1.05 14.43
CA VAL A 106 2.74 1.99 14.31
C VAL A 106 3.19 3.42 14.64
N LEU A 107 3.91 3.62 15.75
CA LEU A 107 4.46 4.93 16.12
C LEU A 107 5.47 5.45 15.07
N CYS A 108 6.33 4.58 14.54
CA CYS A 108 7.25 4.93 13.45
C CYS A 108 6.50 5.43 12.20
N SER A 109 5.44 4.73 11.78
CA SER A 109 4.59 5.12 10.65
C SER A 109 3.86 6.43 10.91
N MET A 110 3.27 6.61 12.10
CA MET A 110 2.56 7.84 12.48
C MET A 110 3.47 9.07 12.43
N GLU A 111 4.70 8.97 12.95
CA GLU A 111 5.66 10.08 12.88
C GLU A 111 6.15 10.34 11.46
N SER A 112 6.32 9.28 10.65
CA SER A 112 6.72 9.41 9.23
C SER A 112 5.67 10.11 8.36
N ILE A 113 4.39 10.05 8.75
CA ILE A 113 3.25 10.73 8.09
C ILE A 113 3.05 12.15 8.68
N SER A 114 3.58 12.43 9.86
CA SER A 114 3.54 13.75 10.49
C SER A 114 4.55 14.72 9.86
N GLU A 115 4.40 16.02 10.11
CA GLU A 115 5.32 17.07 9.62
C GLU A 115 6.71 17.03 10.29
N ALA A 116 7.00 16.09 11.19
CA ALA A 116 8.26 15.95 11.91
C ALA A 116 9.20 14.91 11.25
N THR A 117 10.14 15.39 10.43
CA THR A 117 11.03 14.54 9.60
C THR A 117 11.97 13.61 10.36
N ASP A 118 12.16 13.81 11.67
CA ASP A 118 13.22 13.16 12.46
C ASP A 118 12.66 12.30 13.61
N ALA A 119 11.37 12.42 13.94
CA ALA A 119 10.77 11.85 15.14
C ALA A 119 10.46 10.34 15.04
N TRP A 120 10.46 9.77 13.83
CA TRP A 120 10.22 8.35 13.58
C TRP A 120 11.43 7.46 13.95
N TYR A 121 12.67 7.98 13.84
CA TYR A 121 13.88 7.17 14.01
C TYR A 121 14.07 6.59 15.43
N PRO A 122 13.74 7.30 16.53
CA PRO A 122 13.67 6.71 17.86
C PRO A 122 12.70 5.52 17.97
N HIS A 123 11.56 5.55 17.26
CA HIS A 123 10.60 4.44 17.25
C HIS A 123 11.14 3.23 16.49
N LEU A 124 11.80 3.44 15.35
CA LEU A 124 12.49 2.37 14.62
C LEU A 124 13.63 1.74 15.44
N LYS A 125 14.37 2.54 16.23
CA LYS A 125 15.32 2.02 17.22
C LYS A 125 14.66 1.19 18.32
N GLY A 126 13.46 1.58 18.78
CA GLY A 126 12.66 0.80 19.71
C GLY A 126 12.25 -0.57 19.14
N ALA A 127 11.81 -0.59 17.88
CA ALA A 127 11.51 -1.83 17.15
C ALA A 127 12.76 -2.74 17.04
N ALA A 128 13.92 -2.17 16.68
CA ALA A 128 15.17 -2.90 16.64
C ALA A 128 15.59 -3.46 18.00
N ALA A 129 15.36 -2.71 19.09
CA ALA A 129 15.65 -3.16 20.44
C ALA A 129 14.73 -4.30 20.91
N ALA A 130 13.46 -4.31 20.49
CA ALA A 130 12.56 -5.44 20.74
C ALA A 130 13.05 -6.74 20.05
N LEU A 131 13.66 -6.60 18.86
CA LEU A 131 14.22 -7.72 18.09
C LEU A 131 15.68 -8.07 18.44
N ALA A 132 16.28 -7.37 19.39
CA ALA A 132 17.65 -7.62 19.84
C ALA A 132 17.71 -8.89 20.71
N TRP A 133 18.57 -9.84 20.34
CA TRP A 133 18.82 -11.04 21.11
C TRP A 133 20.05 -10.84 22.01
N GLN A 134 19.88 -11.05 23.32
CA GLN A 134 20.98 -11.01 24.30
C GLN A 134 21.23 -12.41 24.85
N SER A 135 22.44 -12.94 24.60
CA SER A 135 22.78 -14.35 24.82
C SER A 135 23.36 -14.67 26.20
N GLU A 136 23.55 -13.69 27.08
CA GLU A 136 24.59 -13.82 28.11
C GLU A 136 24.21 -14.63 29.37
N ASP A 137 22.93 -14.87 29.71
CA ASP A 137 22.61 -15.61 30.94
C ASP A 137 21.21 -16.29 31.04
N SER A 138 20.49 -16.52 29.93
CA SER A 138 19.12 -17.06 29.97
C SER A 138 18.96 -18.48 29.43
N LEU A 139 18.32 -19.34 30.23
CA LEU A 139 17.80 -20.67 29.86
C LEU A 139 16.62 -20.63 28.86
N ALA A 140 16.42 -19.52 28.15
CA ALA A 140 15.33 -19.29 27.20
C ALA A 140 15.77 -19.69 25.78
N VAL A 141 14.88 -20.36 25.04
CA VAL A 141 15.27 -21.38 24.05
C VAL A 141 15.21 -20.92 22.58
N VAL A 142 14.68 -19.73 22.26
CA VAL A 142 14.43 -19.31 20.87
C VAL A 142 14.80 -17.83 20.65
N ASP A 143 15.38 -17.52 19.47
CA ASP A 143 15.63 -16.14 19.02
C ASP A 143 14.29 -15.38 18.85
N PRO A 144 14.12 -14.17 19.42
CA PRO A 144 12.91 -13.35 19.24
C PRO A 144 12.46 -13.19 17.78
N LYS A 145 13.40 -13.13 16.82
CA LYS A 145 13.11 -13.05 15.38
C LYS A 145 12.47 -14.34 14.88
N GLN A 146 12.98 -15.51 15.29
CA GLN A 146 12.40 -16.82 14.95
C GLN A 146 11.04 -17.03 15.63
N ALA A 147 10.87 -16.56 16.87
CA ALA A 147 9.60 -16.63 17.59
C ALA A 147 8.50 -15.84 16.87
N ILE A 148 8.81 -14.62 16.39
CA ILE A 148 7.88 -13.79 15.63
C ILE A 148 7.62 -14.34 14.22
N GLN A 149 8.57 -15.02 13.58
CA GLN A 149 8.34 -15.67 12.27
C GLN A 149 7.27 -16.78 12.31
N ALA A 150 6.88 -17.29 13.48
CA ALA A 150 5.87 -18.33 13.61
C ALA A 150 4.46 -17.87 13.18
N THR A 151 4.08 -16.61 13.45
CA THR A 151 2.76 -16.04 13.14
C THR A 151 2.73 -15.39 11.74
N PHE A 152 1.55 -15.26 11.13
CA PHE A 152 1.42 -14.57 9.84
C PHE A 152 1.66 -13.07 10.01
N GLU A 153 1.08 -12.54 11.08
CA GLU A 153 1.18 -11.19 11.61
C GLU A 153 2.65 -10.84 11.91
N GLY A 154 3.36 -11.72 12.61
CA GLY A 154 4.78 -11.55 12.91
C GLY A 154 5.69 -11.59 11.68
N ARG A 155 5.43 -12.45 10.70
CA ARG A 155 6.15 -12.42 9.40
C ARG A 155 5.94 -11.08 8.69
N TRP A 156 4.72 -10.56 8.67
CA TRP A 156 4.42 -9.23 8.10
C TRP A 156 5.14 -8.11 8.87
N LEU A 157 5.10 -8.13 10.22
CA LEU A 157 5.77 -7.14 11.07
C LEU A 157 7.30 -7.12 10.88
N LEU A 158 7.94 -8.28 10.74
CA LEU A 158 9.38 -8.38 10.48
C LEU A 158 9.75 -7.80 9.11
N ARG A 159 8.92 -8.01 8.08
CA ARG A 159 9.15 -7.52 6.72
C ARG A 159 8.92 -6.00 6.63
N ASN A 160 7.90 -5.50 7.32
CA ASN A 160 7.64 -4.08 7.55
C ASN A 160 8.84 -3.40 8.25
N PHE A 161 9.29 -3.93 9.40
CA PHE A 161 10.47 -3.41 10.10
C PHE A 161 11.74 -3.43 9.23
N ALA A 162 12.02 -4.56 8.56
CA ALA A 162 13.18 -4.69 7.69
C ALA A 162 13.17 -3.67 6.54
N TYR A 163 12.02 -3.46 5.89
CA TYR A 163 11.88 -2.44 4.85
C TYR A 163 12.27 -1.04 5.38
N HIS A 164 11.72 -0.63 6.52
CA HIS A 164 12.02 0.68 7.12
C HIS A 164 13.48 0.80 7.59
N ASP A 165 14.08 -0.26 8.16
CA ASP A 165 15.50 -0.29 8.56
C ASP A 165 16.45 -0.17 7.35
N ILE A 166 16.15 -0.86 6.25
CA ILE A 166 16.93 -0.80 5.02
C ILE A 166 16.82 0.59 4.39
N MET A 167 15.61 1.14 4.25
CA MET A 167 15.40 2.47 3.69
C MET A 167 16.03 3.58 4.56
N MET A 168 16.01 3.42 5.89
CA MET A 168 16.75 4.28 6.83
C MET A 168 18.25 4.19 6.57
N SER A 169 18.82 2.97 6.45
CA SER A 169 20.26 2.78 6.24
C SER A 169 20.78 3.50 4.98
N VAL A 170 20.01 3.45 3.87
CA VAL A 170 20.34 4.14 2.62
C VAL A 170 20.20 5.66 2.77
N SER A 171 19.13 6.12 3.41
CA SER A 171 18.82 7.55 3.56
C SER A 171 19.80 8.28 4.49
N MET A 172 20.24 7.59 5.55
CA MET A 172 21.16 8.11 6.57
C MET A 172 22.63 7.74 6.30
N ASP A 173 22.93 7.12 5.16
CA ASP A 173 24.25 6.62 4.73
C ASP A 173 24.97 5.77 5.79
N CYS A 174 24.20 4.97 6.54
CA CYS A 174 24.66 4.23 7.72
C CYS A 174 24.36 2.72 7.58
N ARG A 175 24.61 1.96 8.65
CA ARG A 175 24.29 0.53 8.69
C ARG A 175 22.82 0.32 9.11
N PRO A 176 22.12 -0.71 8.62
CA PRO A 176 20.86 -1.13 9.21
C PRO A 176 21.06 -1.48 10.69
N LEU A 177 20.04 -1.22 11.51
CA LEU A 177 20.03 -1.50 12.94
C LEU A 177 20.16 -3.00 13.21
N ILE A 178 19.57 -3.85 12.37
CA ILE A 178 19.72 -5.32 12.43
C ILE A 178 20.27 -5.85 11.09
N ARG A 179 21.36 -6.63 11.17
CA ARG A 179 22.01 -7.23 9.99
C ARG A 179 21.48 -8.64 9.69
N GLY A 180 21.67 -9.09 8.44
CA GLY A 180 21.35 -10.44 7.99
C GLY A 180 19.88 -10.60 7.59
N PHE A 181 19.56 -11.63 6.80
CA PHE A 181 18.25 -11.80 6.14
C PHE A 181 17.21 -12.47 7.06
N TYR A 182 17.00 -11.94 8.28
CA TYR A 182 16.14 -12.55 9.32
C TYR A 182 14.63 -12.51 9.03
N TRP A 183 14.21 -11.82 7.96
CA TRP A 183 12.82 -11.69 7.51
C TRP A 183 12.50 -12.51 6.24
N ALA A 184 13.46 -13.35 5.79
CA ALA A 184 13.25 -14.29 4.70
C ALA A 184 12.13 -15.28 5.04
N SER A 185 11.34 -15.68 4.05
CA SER A 185 10.32 -16.72 4.18
C SER A 185 10.46 -17.74 3.04
N GLU A 186 9.93 -18.95 3.25
CA GLU A 186 9.81 -19.95 2.18
C GLU A 186 8.88 -19.47 1.06
N ASP A 187 7.96 -18.55 1.37
CA ASP A 187 6.95 -18.00 0.46
C ASP A 187 7.36 -16.65 -0.18
N ASP A 188 8.66 -16.40 -0.33
CA ASP A 188 9.20 -15.25 -1.07
C ASP A 188 8.87 -15.30 -2.60
N THR A 189 8.14 -16.33 -3.04
CA THR A 189 7.49 -16.43 -4.35
C THR A 189 6.23 -15.59 -4.50
N LEU A 190 5.59 -15.15 -3.39
CA LEU A 190 4.45 -14.24 -3.43
C LEU A 190 4.89 -12.76 -3.35
N ALA A 191 4.06 -11.87 -3.91
CA ALA A 191 4.31 -10.44 -3.88
C ALA A 191 4.06 -9.87 -2.48
N ASP A 192 5.08 -9.22 -1.91
CA ASP A 192 4.99 -8.54 -0.62
C ASP A 192 4.37 -7.13 -0.73
N PRO A 193 3.56 -6.66 0.25
CA PRO A 193 3.01 -5.30 0.24
C PRO A 193 4.05 -4.16 0.25
N TYR A 194 5.26 -4.39 0.78
CA TYR A 194 6.31 -3.35 0.91
C TYR A 194 7.34 -3.36 -0.21
N PHE A 195 7.62 -4.53 -0.79
CA PHE A 195 8.69 -4.69 -1.78
C PHE A 195 8.33 -5.61 -2.95
N GLY A 196 7.08 -6.03 -3.10
CA GLY A 196 6.65 -6.94 -4.17
C GLY A 196 7.50 -8.21 -4.19
N PHE A 197 8.09 -8.51 -5.34
CA PHE A 197 9.01 -9.65 -5.51
C PHE A 197 10.48 -9.36 -5.13
N ALA A 198 10.78 -8.16 -4.64
CA ALA A 198 12.15 -7.68 -4.46
C ALA A 198 12.79 -8.03 -3.10
N SER A 199 12.28 -9.02 -2.34
CA SER A 199 12.76 -9.37 -0.99
C SER A 199 14.29 -9.54 -0.92
N ARG A 200 14.84 -10.31 -1.87
CA ARG A 200 16.28 -10.57 -1.99
C ARG A 200 17.06 -9.33 -2.40
N ILE A 201 16.49 -8.49 -3.24
CA ILE A 201 17.11 -7.23 -3.69
C ILE A 201 17.21 -6.26 -2.50
N LEU A 202 16.17 -6.13 -1.68
CA LEU A 202 16.17 -5.31 -0.46
C LEU A 202 17.26 -5.78 0.52
N TYR A 203 17.41 -7.09 0.72
CA TYR A 203 18.53 -7.64 1.49
C TYR A 203 19.90 -7.22 0.91
N LEU A 204 20.08 -7.28 -0.41
CA LEU A 204 21.33 -6.89 -1.09
C LEU A 204 21.60 -5.36 -1.03
N ILE A 205 20.55 -4.53 -0.95
CA ILE A 205 20.67 -3.10 -0.62
C ILE A 205 21.22 -2.97 0.81
N SER A 206 20.71 -3.71 1.79
CA SER A 206 21.21 -3.70 3.17
C SER A 206 22.70 -4.08 3.27
N GLU A 207 23.14 -5.10 2.53
CA GLU A 207 24.55 -5.50 2.45
C GLU A 207 25.43 -4.43 1.79
N THR A 208 24.87 -3.64 0.89
CA THR A 208 25.55 -2.50 0.26
C THR A 208 25.70 -1.32 1.23
N SER A 209 24.70 -1.02 2.05
CA SER A 209 24.80 -0.05 3.15
C SER A 209 25.87 -0.47 4.17
N ILE A 210 25.90 -1.76 4.54
CA ILE A 210 26.94 -2.34 5.40
C ILE A 210 28.33 -2.18 4.75
N LEU A 211 28.48 -2.50 3.46
CA LEU A 211 29.71 -2.37 2.69
C LEU A 211 30.21 -0.91 2.62
N ASN A 212 29.31 0.06 2.43
CA ASN A 212 29.62 1.49 2.44
C ASN A 212 30.24 1.93 3.78
N ALA A 213 29.62 1.54 4.89
CA ALA A 213 30.14 1.84 6.22
C ALA A 213 31.49 1.14 6.50
N ASP A 214 31.68 -0.10 6.03
CA ASP A 214 32.97 -0.81 6.13
C ASP A 214 34.09 -0.08 5.36
N PHE A 215 33.80 0.48 4.18
CA PHE A 215 34.76 1.30 3.42
C PHE A 215 35.11 2.59 4.17
N ALA A 216 34.12 3.29 4.72
CA ALA A 216 34.35 4.52 5.50
C ALA A 216 35.22 4.27 6.74
N GLU A 217 34.98 3.18 7.47
CA GLU A 217 35.83 2.77 8.61
C GLU A 217 37.26 2.39 8.17
N ALA A 218 37.43 1.83 6.97
CA ALA A 218 38.74 1.50 6.42
C ALA A 218 39.58 2.74 6.05
N GLU A 219 38.97 3.76 5.44
CA GLU A 219 39.64 5.03 5.13
C GLU A 219 40.11 5.77 6.38
N LEU A 220 39.40 5.60 7.51
CA LEU A 220 39.78 6.13 8.83
C LEU A 220 40.90 5.34 9.52
N GLY A 221 41.46 4.30 8.88
CA GLY A 221 42.56 3.51 9.42
C GLY A 221 42.18 2.48 10.48
N SER A 222 40.89 2.15 10.61
CA SER A 222 40.42 1.09 11.50
C SER A 222 40.91 -0.29 11.02
N GLN A 223 41.14 -1.23 11.95
CA GLN A 223 41.50 -2.61 11.57
C GLN A 223 40.30 -3.34 10.96
N THR A 224 40.16 -3.29 9.64
CA THR A 224 39.22 -4.14 8.89
C THR A 224 39.67 -5.60 8.91
N ARG A 225 39.38 -6.30 10.00
CA ARG A 225 39.68 -7.72 10.16
C ARG A 225 38.91 -8.57 9.14
N GLY A 226 39.62 -9.12 8.17
CA GLY A 226 39.23 -10.38 7.51
C GLY A 226 38.20 -10.34 6.38
N TYR A 227 37.78 -9.17 5.88
CA TYR A 227 36.81 -9.08 4.78
C TYR A 227 37.41 -8.56 3.47
N SER A 228 37.24 -9.33 2.40
CA SER A 228 37.56 -8.90 1.03
C SER A 228 36.42 -8.04 0.48
N PHE A 229 36.68 -6.73 0.37
CA PHE A 229 35.76 -5.78 -0.28
C PHE A 229 35.43 -6.19 -1.74
N ALA A 230 36.41 -6.77 -2.44
CA ALA A 230 36.25 -7.27 -3.80
C ALA A 230 35.26 -8.45 -3.87
N GLU A 231 35.44 -9.48 -3.02
CA GLU A 231 34.54 -10.64 -3.00
C GLU A 231 33.12 -10.25 -2.62
N ARG A 232 32.94 -9.37 -1.62
CA ARG A 232 31.61 -8.91 -1.20
C ARG A 232 30.91 -8.09 -2.29
N SER A 233 31.60 -7.13 -2.89
CA SER A 233 31.02 -6.33 -3.98
C SER A 233 30.71 -7.17 -5.22
N GLN A 234 31.59 -8.10 -5.60
CA GLN A 234 31.36 -9.05 -6.69
C GLN A 234 30.18 -9.99 -6.40
N LYS A 235 30.03 -10.47 -5.16
CA LYS A 235 28.89 -11.30 -4.76
C LYS A 235 27.57 -10.53 -4.88
N ILE A 236 27.50 -9.31 -4.32
CA ILE A 236 26.29 -8.47 -4.40
C ILE A 236 25.96 -8.15 -5.86
N GLU A 237 26.96 -7.77 -6.68
CA GLU A 237 26.77 -7.52 -8.10
C GLU A 237 26.25 -8.76 -8.85
N SER A 238 26.86 -9.93 -8.63
CA SER A 238 26.48 -11.18 -9.29
C SER A 238 25.06 -11.61 -8.93
N GLU A 239 24.65 -11.50 -7.65
CA GLU A 239 23.28 -11.81 -7.23
C GLU A 239 22.27 -10.82 -7.82
N LEU A 240 22.57 -9.51 -7.88
CA LEU A 240 21.70 -8.51 -8.52
C LEU A 240 21.64 -8.64 -10.05
N GLN A 241 22.67 -9.20 -10.70
CA GLN A 241 22.69 -9.45 -12.15
C GLN A 241 22.00 -10.76 -12.54
N SER A 242 21.98 -11.75 -11.65
CA SER A 242 21.35 -13.06 -11.89
C SER A 242 19.94 -13.19 -11.31
N TRP A 243 19.46 -12.22 -10.53
CA TRP A 243 18.07 -12.16 -10.10
C TRP A 243 17.11 -12.10 -11.29
N ALA A 244 16.02 -12.86 -11.20
CA ALA A 244 14.88 -12.84 -12.10
C ALA A 244 13.59 -12.83 -11.27
N CYS A 245 12.49 -12.33 -11.84
CA CYS A 245 11.22 -12.23 -11.12
C CYS A 245 10.64 -13.64 -10.85
N PRO A 246 10.30 -14.00 -9.59
CA PRO A 246 9.71 -15.30 -9.25
C PRO A 246 8.34 -15.58 -9.90
N SER A 247 7.62 -14.55 -10.36
CA SER A 247 6.26 -14.67 -10.89
C SER A 247 6.16 -15.36 -12.26
N GLY A 248 7.27 -15.47 -13.00
CA GLY A 248 7.28 -15.97 -14.38
C GLY A 248 6.59 -15.08 -15.41
N HIS A 249 6.11 -13.89 -15.00
CA HIS A 249 5.45 -12.90 -15.86
C HIS A 249 6.28 -11.62 -15.91
N ASP A 250 7.33 -11.64 -16.75
CA ASP A 250 8.35 -10.59 -16.89
C ASP A 250 7.79 -9.18 -17.16
N ASP A 251 6.59 -9.10 -17.76
CA ASP A 251 5.92 -7.87 -18.17
C ASP A 251 4.83 -7.39 -17.20
N SER A 252 4.62 -8.04 -16.05
CA SER A 252 3.65 -7.56 -15.05
C SER A 252 4.16 -6.30 -14.33
N PRO A 253 3.30 -5.34 -13.91
CA PRO A 253 3.74 -4.14 -13.18
C PRO A 253 4.59 -4.45 -11.93
N LEU A 254 4.30 -5.56 -11.23
CA LEU A 254 5.10 -6.01 -10.09
C LEU A 254 6.47 -6.61 -10.49
N ALA A 255 6.60 -7.18 -11.68
CA ALA A 255 7.89 -7.58 -12.24
C ALA A 255 8.71 -6.36 -12.71
N LEU A 256 8.07 -5.40 -13.37
CA LEU A 256 8.68 -4.12 -13.76
C LEU A 256 9.17 -3.34 -12.52
N LEU A 257 8.39 -3.30 -11.44
CA LEU A 257 8.78 -2.75 -10.14
C LEU A 257 9.98 -3.51 -9.53
N GLY A 258 9.99 -4.85 -9.62
CA GLY A 258 11.13 -5.67 -9.20
C GLY A 258 12.41 -5.35 -9.97
N GLU A 259 12.31 -5.19 -11.30
CA GLU A 259 13.40 -4.75 -12.16
C GLU A 259 13.88 -3.32 -11.85
N ALA A 260 12.96 -2.42 -11.49
CA ALA A 260 13.30 -1.07 -11.02
C ALA A 260 14.08 -1.12 -9.69
N TYR A 261 13.64 -1.92 -8.71
CA TYR A 261 14.39 -2.16 -7.47
C TYR A 261 15.78 -2.76 -7.74
N ARG A 262 15.88 -3.74 -8.64
CA ARG A 262 17.14 -4.40 -9.01
C ARG A 262 18.15 -3.40 -9.57
N ASN A 263 17.71 -2.56 -10.50
CA ASN A 263 18.53 -1.50 -11.07
C ASN A 263 18.87 -0.40 -10.05
N ALA A 264 17.96 -0.06 -9.13
CA ALA A 264 18.23 0.88 -8.04
C ALA A 264 19.30 0.33 -7.06
N ALA A 265 19.26 -0.97 -6.74
CA ALA A 265 20.26 -1.64 -5.93
C ALA A 265 21.64 -1.66 -6.61
N LEU A 266 21.69 -1.95 -7.92
CA LEU A 266 22.91 -1.84 -8.72
C LEU A 266 23.46 -0.41 -8.74
N ILE A 267 22.60 0.61 -8.88
CA ILE A 267 22.98 2.02 -8.79
C ILE A 267 23.57 2.35 -7.41
N HIS A 268 22.94 1.87 -6.33
CA HIS A 268 23.46 2.07 -4.96
C HIS A 268 24.85 1.44 -4.81
N LEU A 269 25.04 0.18 -5.24
CA LEU A 269 26.33 -0.51 -5.22
C LEU A 269 27.41 0.24 -6.04
N TYR A 270 27.12 0.58 -7.29
CA TYR A 270 28.10 1.27 -8.15
C TYR A 270 28.43 2.68 -7.65
N ARG A 271 27.48 3.39 -7.01
CA ARG A 271 27.76 4.66 -6.33
C ARG A 271 28.67 4.46 -5.11
N THR A 272 28.40 3.46 -4.28
CA THR A 272 29.27 3.08 -3.15
C THR A 272 30.68 2.77 -3.63
N LEU A 273 30.85 1.90 -4.63
CA LEU A 273 32.17 1.59 -5.20
C LEU A 273 32.85 2.81 -5.84
N ALA A 274 32.10 3.71 -6.48
CA ALA A 274 32.66 4.91 -7.11
C ALA A 274 33.15 5.97 -6.11
N ARG A 275 32.64 5.98 -4.87
CA ARG A 275 33.16 6.85 -3.78
C ARG A 275 34.61 6.50 -3.45
N TYR A 276 34.90 5.21 -3.30
CA TYR A 276 36.17 4.71 -2.75
C TYR A 276 37.16 4.23 -3.84
N ILE A 277 36.70 3.68 -4.96
CA ILE A 277 37.55 2.99 -5.95
C ILE A 277 37.67 3.81 -7.26
N LYS A 278 38.44 4.90 -7.19
CA LYS A 278 38.59 5.88 -8.29
C LYS A 278 39.15 5.30 -9.60
N SER A 279 39.96 4.24 -9.53
CA SER A 279 40.58 3.56 -10.69
C SER A 279 39.56 2.96 -11.67
N TYR A 280 38.37 2.57 -11.20
CA TYR A 280 37.31 1.99 -12.04
C TYR A 280 36.21 2.98 -12.43
N SER A 281 36.41 4.28 -12.18
CA SER A 281 35.39 5.32 -12.38
C SER A 281 34.79 5.38 -13.80
N GLY A 282 35.55 5.03 -14.84
CA GLY A 282 35.02 4.92 -16.21
C GLY A 282 34.00 3.78 -16.38
N ILE A 283 34.36 2.58 -15.89
CA ILE A 283 33.50 1.39 -15.96
C ILE A 283 32.27 1.56 -15.08
N LEU A 284 32.44 2.07 -13.85
CA LEU A 284 31.33 2.32 -12.92
C LEU A 284 30.34 3.36 -13.47
N LYS A 285 30.81 4.41 -14.16
CA LYS A 285 29.94 5.36 -14.86
C LYS A 285 29.15 4.71 -16.01
N ALA A 286 29.77 3.81 -16.77
CA ALA A 286 29.07 3.08 -17.83
C ALA A 286 28.00 2.13 -17.27
N LYS A 287 28.31 1.38 -16.21
CA LYS A 287 27.34 0.51 -15.51
C LYS A 287 26.18 1.32 -14.89
N LEU A 288 26.48 2.44 -14.23
CA LEU A 288 25.47 3.37 -13.70
C LEU A 288 24.54 3.90 -14.79
N LYS A 289 25.10 4.31 -15.94
CA LYS A 289 24.33 4.78 -17.08
C LYS A 289 23.37 3.69 -17.60
N ALA A 290 23.85 2.45 -17.75
CA ALA A 290 23.03 1.33 -18.20
C ALA A 290 21.84 1.05 -17.27
N CYS A 291 22.04 1.08 -15.95
CA CYS A 291 20.94 0.91 -14.98
C CYS A 291 19.91 2.05 -15.06
N VAL A 292 20.36 3.31 -15.21
CA VAL A 292 19.46 4.47 -15.38
C VAL A 292 18.69 4.37 -16.70
N GLU A 293 19.33 3.94 -17.79
CA GLU A 293 18.68 3.70 -19.07
C GLU A 293 17.66 2.54 -18.98
N SER A 294 17.97 1.47 -18.24
CA SER A 294 17.04 0.37 -17.97
C SER A 294 15.78 0.86 -17.25
N ILE A 295 15.93 1.53 -16.10
CA ILE A 295 14.79 2.11 -15.36
C ILE A 295 13.99 3.06 -16.25
N SER A 296 14.68 3.95 -16.99
CA SER A 296 14.03 4.91 -17.89
C SER A 296 13.28 4.26 -19.05
N ASN A 297 13.60 3.03 -19.42
CA ASN A 297 12.89 2.28 -20.46
C ASN A 297 11.75 1.44 -19.86
N THR A 298 11.95 0.86 -18.68
CA THR A 298 10.88 0.25 -17.87
C THR A 298 9.76 1.25 -17.62
N SER A 299 10.05 2.45 -17.09
CA SER A 299 9.04 3.48 -16.86
C SER A 299 8.40 4.02 -18.14
N LYS A 300 9.04 3.93 -19.31
CA LYS A 300 8.38 4.26 -20.60
C LYS A 300 7.43 3.16 -21.06
N LYS A 301 7.75 1.89 -20.79
CA LYS A 301 6.85 0.77 -21.07
C LYS A 301 5.63 0.88 -20.17
N GLU A 302 5.86 1.12 -18.88
CA GLU A 302 4.83 1.44 -17.90
C GLU A 302 4.02 2.67 -18.30
N GLU A 303 4.62 3.81 -18.69
CA GLU A 303 3.89 4.98 -19.24
C GLU A 303 3.11 4.68 -20.54
N LEU A 304 3.47 3.65 -21.31
CA LEU A 304 2.77 3.27 -22.55
C LEU A 304 1.62 2.30 -22.27
N GLU A 305 1.80 1.36 -21.34
CA GLU A 305 0.77 0.46 -20.82
C GLU A 305 -0.24 1.24 -19.97
N GLU A 306 0.21 2.11 -19.07
CA GLU A 306 -0.62 3.05 -18.31
C GLU A 306 -1.32 4.07 -19.23
N ARG A 307 -0.77 4.41 -20.41
CA ARG A 307 -1.51 5.19 -21.43
C ARG A 307 -2.50 4.36 -22.23
N ALA A 308 -2.35 3.04 -22.28
CA ALA A 308 -3.38 2.12 -22.78
C ALA A 308 -4.47 1.90 -21.71
N ASP A 309 -4.12 1.85 -20.42
CA ASP A 309 -5.07 1.79 -19.30
C ASP A 309 -5.73 3.15 -19.00
N GLN A 310 -5.09 4.28 -19.31
CA GLN A 310 -5.77 5.59 -19.39
C GLN A 310 -6.66 5.69 -20.65
N ALA A 311 -6.54 4.78 -21.61
CA ALA A 311 -7.58 4.56 -22.62
C ALA A 311 -8.64 3.54 -22.15
N ALA A 312 -8.38 2.80 -21.06
CA ALA A 312 -9.36 2.07 -20.27
C ALA A 312 -9.92 2.94 -19.12
N VAL A 313 -10.28 4.20 -19.43
CA VAL A 313 -11.34 4.88 -18.67
C VAL A 313 -12.55 3.92 -18.70
N PRO A 314 -13.09 3.51 -17.54
CA PRO A 314 -14.24 2.61 -17.52
C PRO A 314 -15.39 3.20 -18.35
N ASP A 315 -15.90 2.44 -19.32
CA ASP A 315 -16.87 2.91 -20.33
C ASP A 315 -17.97 3.79 -19.71
N ASP A 316 -18.35 4.90 -20.36
CA ASP A 316 -19.43 5.76 -19.90
C ASP A 316 -20.70 4.95 -19.56
N LEU A 317 -21.23 5.10 -18.34
CA LEU A 317 -22.42 4.38 -17.89
C LEU A 317 -23.66 5.26 -18.03
N VAL A 318 -24.52 4.91 -18.99
CA VAL A 318 -25.82 5.58 -19.19
C VAL A 318 -26.94 4.59 -18.91
N VAL A 319 -27.64 4.76 -17.79
CA VAL A 319 -28.85 3.99 -17.45
C VAL A 319 -30.09 4.87 -17.70
N PRO A 320 -30.82 4.67 -18.82
CA PRO A 320 -32.04 5.43 -19.09
C PRO A 320 -33.20 4.96 -18.19
N GLY A 321 -34.20 5.83 -18.01
CA GLY A 321 -35.48 5.43 -17.39
C GLY A 321 -35.39 5.07 -15.90
N ILE A 322 -34.48 5.67 -15.13
CA ILE A 322 -34.36 5.38 -13.68
C ILE A 322 -35.59 5.77 -12.85
N PHE A 323 -36.44 6.69 -13.37
CA PHE A 323 -37.72 7.07 -12.75
C PHE A 323 -38.88 6.14 -13.12
N ASP A 324 -38.69 5.21 -14.06
CA ASP A 324 -39.68 4.18 -14.37
C ASP A 324 -39.55 3.05 -13.33
N ILE A 325 -40.29 3.19 -12.24
CA ILE A 325 -40.28 2.27 -11.08
C ILE A 325 -41.00 0.96 -11.40
N GLU A 326 -42.04 1.01 -12.24
CA GLU A 326 -42.83 -0.14 -12.68
C GLU A 326 -42.22 -0.81 -13.93
N CYS A 327 -40.89 -0.70 -14.08
CA CYS A 327 -40.11 -1.35 -15.13
C CYS A 327 -40.10 -2.89 -14.97
N ASP A 328 -39.42 -3.58 -15.89
CA ASP A 328 -39.23 -5.04 -15.85
C ASP A 328 -38.80 -5.54 -14.46
N GLU A 329 -39.69 -6.30 -13.80
CA GLU A 329 -39.50 -6.84 -12.45
C GLU A 329 -38.22 -7.70 -12.33
N ARG A 330 -37.72 -8.24 -13.45
CA ARG A 330 -36.46 -8.97 -13.52
C ARG A 330 -35.24 -8.15 -13.09
N LEU A 331 -35.28 -6.82 -13.22
CA LEU A 331 -34.19 -5.91 -12.86
C LEU A 331 -34.08 -5.63 -11.36
N TRP A 332 -35.06 -6.08 -10.56
CA TRP A 332 -35.08 -5.87 -9.11
C TRP A 332 -34.50 -7.09 -8.37
N VAL A 333 -33.26 -6.95 -7.91
CA VAL A 333 -32.51 -7.97 -7.17
C VAL A 333 -33.05 -8.06 -5.72
N PRO A 334 -33.50 -9.24 -5.24
CA PRO A 334 -33.92 -9.39 -3.85
C PRO A 334 -32.76 -9.18 -2.86
N GLN A 335 -33.00 -8.42 -1.80
CA GLN A 335 -32.05 -8.21 -0.70
C GLN A 335 -32.53 -8.81 0.63
N ALA A 336 -33.82 -8.68 0.91
CA ALA A 336 -34.50 -9.25 2.09
C ALA A 336 -35.99 -9.44 1.76
N PRO A 337 -36.80 -10.08 2.64
CA PRO A 337 -38.25 -10.10 2.47
C PRO A 337 -38.80 -8.68 2.27
N ASP A 338 -39.55 -8.51 1.18
CA ASP A 338 -40.15 -7.25 0.71
C ASP A 338 -39.19 -6.07 0.51
N VAL A 339 -37.90 -6.36 0.28
CA VAL A 339 -36.83 -5.37 -0.02
C VAL A 339 -36.02 -5.83 -1.24
N TRP A 340 -36.00 -4.99 -2.28
CA TRP A 340 -35.23 -5.20 -3.49
C TRP A 340 -34.33 -4.00 -3.79
N PHE A 341 -33.25 -4.23 -4.55
CA PHE A 341 -32.47 -3.16 -5.16
C PHE A 341 -32.33 -3.36 -6.67
N ARG A 342 -32.40 -2.26 -7.42
CA ARG A 342 -32.01 -2.21 -8.83
C ARG A 342 -30.61 -1.59 -8.92
N PRO A 343 -29.56 -2.32 -9.35
CA PRO A 343 -28.24 -1.74 -9.56
C PRO A 343 -28.30 -0.61 -10.59
N LEU A 344 -27.59 0.49 -10.32
CA LEU A 344 -27.30 1.54 -11.32
C LEU A 344 -25.80 1.59 -11.64
N LEU A 345 -24.93 1.45 -10.63
CA LEU A 345 -23.48 1.40 -10.78
C LEU A 345 -22.86 0.59 -9.62
N LEU A 346 -21.88 -0.26 -9.91
CA LEU A 346 -21.13 -1.08 -8.95
C LEU A 346 -19.64 -0.81 -9.12
N SER A 347 -19.08 0.16 -8.39
CA SER A 347 -17.67 0.52 -8.50
C SER A 347 -16.82 -0.38 -7.61
N VAL A 348 -16.31 -1.47 -8.18
CA VAL A 348 -15.51 -2.46 -7.45
C VAL A 348 -14.11 -1.94 -7.13
N SER A 349 -13.60 -1.06 -7.99
CA SER A 349 -12.33 -0.35 -7.85
C SER A 349 -12.43 0.82 -6.84
N GLY A 350 -13.51 1.60 -6.92
CA GLY A 350 -13.77 2.76 -6.06
C GLY A 350 -14.44 2.43 -4.72
N SER A 351 -14.80 1.17 -4.47
CA SER A 351 -15.50 0.72 -3.26
C SER A 351 -16.79 1.51 -2.97
N TYR A 352 -17.64 1.68 -3.98
CA TYR A 352 -18.94 2.33 -3.83
C TYR A 352 -19.99 1.74 -4.77
N PHE A 353 -21.27 1.98 -4.49
CA PHE A 353 -22.35 1.60 -5.41
C PHE A 353 -23.46 2.65 -5.45
N VAL A 354 -24.12 2.71 -6.60
CA VAL A 354 -25.38 3.44 -6.78
C VAL A 354 -26.48 2.44 -7.09
N ASN A 355 -27.56 2.46 -6.33
CA ASN A 355 -28.73 1.62 -6.58
C ASN A 355 -30.04 2.38 -6.29
N ILE A 356 -31.15 1.82 -6.77
CA ILE A 356 -32.48 2.20 -6.30
C ILE A 356 -32.95 1.10 -5.37
N LEU A 357 -33.26 1.44 -4.11
CA LEU A 357 -33.87 0.53 -3.15
C LEU A 357 -35.40 0.67 -3.23
N ARG A 358 -36.11 -0.45 -3.35
CA ARG A 358 -37.58 -0.54 -3.30
C ARG A 358 -38.00 -1.40 -2.12
N VAL A 359 -38.89 -0.87 -1.30
CA VAL A 359 -39.38 -1.49 -0.08
C VAL A 359 -40.90 -1.51 -0.10
N ARG A 360 -41.51 -2.70 -0.02
CA ARG A 360 -42.98 -2.91 0.04
C ARG A 360 -43.44 -3.44 1.40
N ARG A 361 -42.67 -3.13 2.46
CA ARG A 361 -43.02 -3.40 3.88
C ARG A 361 -42.86 -2.14 4.74
N SER A 362 -43.64 -2.07 5.81
CA SER A 362 -43.52 -1.08 6.87
C SER A 362 -42.73 -1.60 8.07
N GLY A 363 -42.44 -0.71 9.02
CA GLY A 363 -41.68 -0.96 10.24
C GLY A 363 -40.16 -0.79 10.05
N ILE A 364 -39.41 -1.31 11.02
CA ILE A 364 -37.95 -1.23 11.04
C ILE A 364 -37.36 -2.18 9.98
N LEU A 365 -36.52 -1.62 9.10
CA LEU A 365 -35.80 -2.40 8.09
C LEU A 365 -34.50 -2.97 8.63
N SER A 366 -33.66 -2.11 9.23
CA SER A 366 -32.32 -2.45 9.72
C SER A 366 -31.68 -1.32 10.51
N ARG A 367 -30.97 -1.67 11.59
CA ARG A 367 -29.97 -0.79 12.22
C ARG A 367 -28.59 -1.08 11.63
N HIS A 368 -27.86 -0.03 11.25
CA HIS A 368 -26.57 -0.17 10.57
C HIS A 368 -25.67 1.04 10.77
N ARG A 369 -24.38 0.85 10.50
CA ARG A 369 -23.32 1.85 10.51
C ARG A 369 -22.68 1.96 9.14
N HIS A 370 -22.44 3.17 8.64
CA HIS A 370 -21.73 3.37 7.36
C HIS A 370 -20.22 3.50 7.54
N ALA A 371 -19.45 2.89 6.63
CA ALA A 371 -18.00 3.05 6.57
C ALA A 371 -17.57 4.31 5.80
N GLY A 372 -18.36 4.75 4.81
CA GLY A 372 -18.23 6.03 4.10
C GLY A 372 -19.51 6.85 4.18
N CYS A 373 -19.65 7.88 3.33
CA CYS A 373 -20.87 8.68 3.29
C CYS A 373 -21.97 8.01 2.43
N VAL A 374 -23.22 8.38 2.71
CA VAL A 374 -24.37 8.00 1.88
C VAL A 374 -25.14 9.24 1.44
N HIS A 375 -25.54 9.24 0.18
CA HIS A 375 -26.44 10.24 -0.41
C HIS A 375 -27.73 9.53 -0.82
N ALA A 376 -28.87 10.03 -0.34
CA ALA A 376 -30.18 9.47 -0.62
C ALA A 376 -31.06 10.47 -1.36
N THR A 377 -31.76 10.03 -2.41
CA THR A 377 -32.78 10.81 -3.13
C THR A 377 -34.07 10.01 -3.17
N VAL A 378 -35.13 10.51 -2.52
CA VAL A 378 -36.40 9.79 -2.38
C VAL A 378 -37.21 9.94 -3.67
N LEU A 379 -37.47 8.82 -4.33
CA LEU A 379 -38.23 8.77 -5.59
C LEU A 379 -39.73 8.53 -5.37
N LYS A 380 -40.11 7.85 -4.29
CA LYS A 380 -41.51 7.54 -3.94
C LYS A 380 -41.67 7.32 -2.44
N GLY A 381 -42.75 7.84 -1.85
CA GLY A 381 -43.11 7.59 -0.45
C GLY A 381 -42.26 8.37 0.56
N ARG A 382 -42.05 7.80 1.76
CA ARG A 382 -41.26 8.41 2.84
C ARG A 382 -40.65 7.37 3.79
N TRP A 383 -39.56 7.75 4.46
CA TRP A 383 -38.88 6.96 5.48
C TRP A 383 -38.19 7.86 6.52
N HIS A 384 -37.69 7.26 7.61
CA HIS A 384 -37.11 7.95 8.76
C HIS A 384 -35.97 7.16 9.39
N TYR A 385 -35.12 7.87 10.14
CA TYR A 385 -34.18 7.28 11.09
C TYR A 385 -34.60 7.67 12.49
N LEU A 386 -34.80 6.69 13.37
CA LEU A 386 -35.32 6.90 14.74
C LEU A 386 -34.42 7.82 15.59
N GLU A 387 -33.14 7.91 15.24
CA GLU A 387 -32.11 8.71 15.90
C GLU A 387 -32.14 10.20 15.49
N HIS A 388 -32.86 10.55 14.41
CA HIS A 388 -32.87 11.86 13.79
C HIS A 388 -34.28 12.50 13.83
N PRO A 389 -34.44 13.84 13.90
CA PRO A 389 -35.76 14.47 14.00
C PRO A 389 -36.48 14.68 12.66
N TRP A 390 -35.84 14.36 11.53
CA TRP A 390 -36.31 14.71 10.18
C TRP A 390 -36.89 13.51 9.43
N TRP A 391 -37.70 13.79 8.40
CA TRP A 391 -38.34 12.79 7.55
C TRP A 391 -37.85 12.92 6.11
N ALA A 392 -37.34 11.83 5.54
CA ALA A 392 -37.05 11.76 4.11
C ALA A 392 -38.38 11.50 3.36
N THR A 393 -38.76 12.42 2.47
CA THR A 393 -40.04 12.40 1.76
C THR A 393 -39.81 12.56 0.25
N GLU A 394 -40.77 12.10 -0.57
CA GLU A 394 -40.72 12.12 -2.04
C GLU A 394 -40.22 13.45 -2.64
N GLY A 395 -39.22 13.37 -3.53
CA GLY A 395 -38.50 14.53 -4.09
C GLY A 395 -37.41 15.11 -3.17
N GLY A 396 -37.31 14.64 -1.93
CA GLY A 396 -36.32 15.05 -0.94
C GLY A 396 -34.95 14.38 -1.10
N TYR A 397 -33.95 15.03 -0.53
CA TYR A 397 -32.56 14.56 -0.45
C TYR A 397 -32.14 14.43 1.03
N ALA A 398 -31.40 13.38 1.35
CA ALA A 398 -30.72 13.22 2.64
C ALA A 398 -29.24 12.89 2.44
N PHE A 399 -28.43 13.26 3.44
CA PHE A 399 -27.01 12.98 3.51
C PHE A 399 -26.68 12.38 4.87
N GLU A 400 -25.94 11.29 4.85
CA GLU A 400 -25.55 10.52 6.04
C GLU A 400 -24.02 10.50 6.12
N PRO A 401 -23.42 11.03 7.20
CA PRO A 401 -21.96 11.13 7.32
C PRO A 401 -21.33 9.76 7.65
N PRO A 402 -20.03 9.57 7.32
CA PRO A 402 -19.30 8.35 7.68
C PRO A 402 -19.34 8.08 9.18
N GLY A 403 -19.59 6.82 9.54
CA GLY A 403 -19.60 6.35 10.92
C GLY A 403 -20.90 6.58 11.69
N ASP A 404 -21.91 7.27 11.11
CA ASP A 404 -23.24 7.40 11.73
C ASP A 404 -23.88 6.01 11.93
N ILE A 405 -24.69 5.86 12.98
CA ILE A 405 -25.39 4.62 13.32
C ILE A 405 -26.88 4.92 13.46
N HIS A 406 -27.69 4.38 12.55
CA HIS A 406 -29.12 4.67 12.50
C HIS A 406 -29.99 3.45 12.18
N THR A 407 -31.28 3.61 12.48
CA THR A 407 -32.32 2.57 12.38
C THR A 407 -33.38 3.02 11.37
N LEU A 408 -33.37 2.44 10.17
CA LEU A 408 -34.28 2.83 9.08
C LEU A 408 -35.70 2.31 9.34
N GLU A 409 -36.67 3.22 9.40
CA GLU A 409 -38.10 2.94 9.49
C GLU A 409 -38.86 3.37 8.23
N VAL A 410 -39.78 2.52 7.76
CA VAL A 410 -40.81 2.87 6.76
C VAL A 410 -42.18 2.88 7.46
N PRO A 411 -42.94 3.99 7.48
CA PRO A 411 -44.24 4.08 8.17
C PRO A 411 -45.31 3.11 7.67
N GLU A 412 -46.28 2.78 8.52
CA GLU A 412 -47.41 1.90 8.18
C GLU A 412 -48.32 2.43 7.06
N ASP A 413 -48.43 3.76 6.90
CA ASP A 413 -49.18 4.40 5.81
C ASP A 413 -48.46 4.34 4.45
N VAL A 414 -47.17 3.99 4.42
CA VAL A 414 -46.36 3.93 3.21
C VAL A 414 -46.39 2.53 2.61
N LYS A 415 -47.24 2.34 1.59
CA LYS A 415 -47.34 1.07 0.85
C LYS A 415 -46.07 0.68 0.10
N GLU A 416 -45.31 1.68 -0.35
CA GLU A 416 -44.06 1.50 -1.07
C GLU A 416 -43.16 2.71 -0.84
N MET A 417 -41.90 2.44 -0.48
CA MET A 417 -40.83 3.41 -0.46
C MET A 417 -39.83 3.08 -1.56
N VAL A 418 -39.43 4.09 -2.34
CA VAL A 418 -38.38 3.97 -3.36
C VAL A 418 -37.39 5.10 -3.18
N THR A 419 -36.13 4.77 -2.96
CA THR A 419 -35.05 5.76 -2.74
C THR A 419 -33.81 5.35 -3.54
N MET A 420 -33.25 6.28 -4.30
CA MET A 420 -31.94 6.11 -4.92
C MET A 420 -30.86 6.42 -3.88
N PHE A 421 -29.96 5.46 -3.66
CA PHE A 421 -28.82 5.61 -2.77
C PHE A 421 -27.51 5.54 -3.56
N HIS A 422 -26.61 6.49 -3.28
CA HIS A 422 -25.18 6.35 -3.53
C HIS A 422 -24.51 6.09 -2.19
N VAL A 423 -23.91 4.90 -2.04
CA VAL A 423 -23.25 4.43 -0.81
C VAL A 423 -21.76 4.31 -1.08
N THR A 424 -20.95 5.05 -0.30
CA THR A 424 -19.49 4.92 -0.30
C THR A 424 -19.05 3.94 0.80
N GLY A 425 -18.22 2.98 0.44
CA GLY A 425 -17.79 1.89 1.32
C GLY A 425 -18.91 0.89 1.60
N ALA A 426 -18.77 0.19 2.72
CA ALA A 426 -19.76 -0.78 3.21
C ALA A 426 -20.75 -0.14 4.19
N TYR A 427 -21.93 -0.74 4.34
CA TYR A 427 -22.73 -0.60 5.55
C TYR A 427 -22.72 -1.90 6.38
N ILE A 428 -22.49 -1.72 7.68
CA ILE A 428 -22.31 -2.77 8.66
C ILE A 428 -23.60 -2.85 9.48
N TYR A 429 -24.34 -3.94 9.34
CA TYR A 429 -25.50 -4.21 10.20
C TYR A 429 -25.04 -4.41 11.64
N VAL A 430 -25.73 -3.79 12.60
CA VAL A 430 -25.38 -3.89 14.03
C VAL A 430 -26.57 -4.31 14.89
N ASP A 431 -26.27 -5.01 15.98
CA ASP A 431 -27.24 -5.38 17.01
C ASP A 431 -27.61 -4.18 17.94
N PRO A 432 -28.49 -4.36 18.95
CA PRO A 432 -28.83 -3.30 19.90
C PRO A 432 -27.63 -2.72 20.67
N ASP A 433 -26.59 -3.52 20.92
CA ASP A 433 -25.39 -3.12 21.66
C ASP A 433 -24.31 -2.49 20.74
N GLY A 434 -24.51 -2.53 19.42
CA GLY A 434 -23.63 -1.95 18.41
C GLY A 434 -22.62 -2.94 17.82
N ASN A 435 -22.71 -4.23 18.12
CA ASN A 435 -21.81 -5.24 17.57
C ASN A 435 -22.13 -5.52 16.10
N PRO A 436 -21.13 -5.66 15.20
CA PRO A 436 -21.34 -6.09 13.82
C PRO A 436 -22.00 -7.48 13.72
N VAL A 437 -23.12 -7.57 13.01
CA VAL A 437 -23.82 -8.84 12.72
C VAL A 437 -23.87 -9.19 11.23
N GLY A 438 -23.43 -8.27 10.36
CA GLY A 438 -23.32 -8.49 8.92
C GLY A 438 -22.74 -7.28 8.21
N VAL A 439 -22.29 -7.47 6.98
CA VAL A 439 -21.72 -6.41 6.13
C VAL A 439 -22.37 -6.48 4.75
N GLU A 440 -22.64 -5.33 4.15
CA GLU A 440 -23.01 -5.20 2.76
C GLU A 440 -22.11 -4.15 2.09
N ASP A 441 -21.52 -4.51 0.96
CA ASP A 441 -20.60 -3.68 0.19
C ASP A 441 -20.85 -3.87 -1.33
N VAL A 442 -20.00 -3.29 -2.16
CA VAL A 442 -20.13 -3.42 -3.63
C VAL A 442 -19.97 -4.88 -4.11
N PHE A 443 -19.17 -5.70 -3.43
CA PHE A 443 -18.94 -7.09 -3.80
C PHE A 443 -20.13 -7.98 -3.42
N SER A 444 -20.73 -7.77 -2.23
CA SER A 444 -21.95 -8.48 -1.83
C SER A 444 -23.15 -8.10 -2.71
N LYS A 445 -23.25 -6.82 -3.11
CA LYS A 445 -24.25 -6.35 -4.09
C LYS A 445 -24.05 -7.00 -5.46
N LEU A 446 -22.81 -7.07 -5.96
CA LEU A 446 -22.47 -7.70 -7.23
C LEU A 446 -22.75 -9.21 -7.22
N ASP A 447 -22.37 -9.92 -6.15
CA ASP A 447 -22.66 -11.34 -5.97
C ASP A 447 -24.18 -11.64 -5.95
N LYS A 448 -24.96 -10.86 -5.20
CA LYS A 448 -26.43 -10.95 -5.19
C LYS A 448 -27.02 -10.70 -6.58
N ALA A 449 -26.54 -9.68 -7.30
CA ALA A 449 -27.01 -9.35 -8.65
C ALA A 449 -26.69 -10.48 -9.64
N ARG A 450 -25.45 -11.00 -9.65
CA ARG A 450 -25.03 -12.13 -10.49
C ARG A 450 -25.88 -13.38 -10.24
N LYS A 451 -26.08 -13.76 -8.97
CA LYS A 451 -26.91 -14.91 -8.58
C LYS A 451 -28.36 -14.77 -9.00
N HIS A 452 -28.96 -13.59 -8.82
CA HIS A 452 -30.33 -13.31 -9.23
C HIS A 452 -30.47 -13.40 -10.76
N TYR A 453 -29.64 -12.67 -11.52
CA TYR A 453 -29.72 -12.63 -12.98
C TYR A 453 -29.46 -13.99 -13.64
N GLU A 454 -28.57 -14.81 -13.08
CA GLU A 454 -28.40 -16.21 -13.47
C GLU A 454 -29.71 -17.00 -13.24
N ALA A 455 -30.27 -16.95 -12.03
CA ALA A 455 -31.46 -17.72 -11.66
C ALA A 455 -32.72 -17.38 -12.48
N ILE A 456 -32.84 -16.13 -12.96
CA ILE A 456 -33.95 -15.70 -13.83
C ILE A 456 -33.66 -15.78 -15.34
N GLY A 457 -32.52 -16.34 -15.74
CA GLY A 457 -32.17 -16.58 -17.14
C GLY A 457 -31.69 -15.35 -17.93
N LEU A 458 -31.26 -14.27 -17.25
CA LEU A 458 -30.51 -13.17 -17.89
C LEU A 458 -28.99 -13.49 -17.94
N GLY A 459 -28.53 -14.42 -17.11
CA GLY A 459 -27.13 -14.82 -16.98
C GLY A 459 -26.36 -13.93 -15.99
N ALA A 460 -25.40 -14.52 -15.27
CA ALA A 460 -24.60 -13.80 -14.27
C ALA A 460 -23.88 -12.57 -14.86
N SER A 461 -23.35 -12.68 -16.09
CA SER A 461 -22.66 -11.59 -16.77
C SER A 461 -23.54 -10.37 -17.11
N PHE A 462 -24.87 -10.49 -16.99
CA PHE A 462 -25.76 -9.32 -17.09
C PHE A 462 -25.46 -8.29 -15.99
N ALA A 463 -24.94 -8.71 -14.83
CA ALA A 463 -24.52 -7.76 -13.78
C ALA A 463 -23.31 -6.90 -14.20
N ASP A 464 -22.47 -7.39 -15.11
CA ASP A 464 -21.19 -6.77 -15.43
C ASP A 464 -21.35 -5.43 -16.18
N GLN A 465 -22.50 -5.19 -16.82
CA GLN A 465 -22.82 -3.89 -17.44
C GLN A 465 -22.80 -2.72 -16.44
N PHE A 466 -23.05 -3.00 -15.16
CA PHE A 466 -23.07 -2.00 -14.08
C PHE A 466 -21.70 -1.83 -13.40
N VAL A 467 -20.73 -2.72 -13.67
CA VAL A 467 -19.43 -2.74 -12.96
C VAL A 467 -18.49 -1.66 -13.51
N ARG A 468 -17.76 -0.97 -12.62
CA ARG A 468 -16.75 0.06 -12.92
C ARG A 468 -15.59 -0.01 -11.92
#